data_AF-A0A956CUZ3-F1
#
_entry.id   AF-A0A956CUZ3-F1
#
_cell.length_a   1.000
_cell.length_b   1.000
_cell.length_c   1.000
_cell.angle_alpha   90.00
_cell.angle_beta   90.00
_cell.angle_gamma   90.00
#
_symmetry.space_group_name_H-M   'P 1'
#
loop_
_entity.id
_entity.type
_entity.pdbx_description
1 polymer ?
#
loop_
_entity_poly.entity_id
_entity_poly.type
_entity_poly.pdbx_seq_one_letter_code
_entity_poly.pdbx_strand_id
1 'polypeptide(L)'
;HHDFPNDPMRLVLPPIGIWPVAVVVGAVYWAAFTYSGFGDYFWVVFGGTALGYIAYDWLHYYTHHFNPKGGPGKWLKRYHMLHHFDSPHHRFGITSPLWDLVFGTYMPLEQSWRKMEREREKADGPAAEAS
;
A
#
# COMPACT_ATOMS: atom_id res chain seq x y z
N HIS A 1 5.16 -1.64 -11.55
CA HIS A 1 4.56 -0.34 -11.19
C HIS A 1 5.59 0.73 -10.81
N HIS A 2 6.46 0.51 -9.82
CA HIS A 2 7.44 1.53 -9.38
C HIS A 2 8.36 2.08 -10.48
N ASP A 3 8.79 1.24 -11.42
CA ASP A 3 9.66 1.67 -12.53
C ASP A 3 8.92 2.49 -13.60
N PHE A 4 7.60 2.29 -13.74
CA PHE A 4 6.77 2.90 -14.78
C PHE A 4 5.40 3.34 -14.21
N PRO A 5 5.35 4.38 -13.35
CA PRO A 5 4.16 4.70 -12.55
C PRO A 5 2.99 5.30 -13.34
N ASN A 6 3.19 5.65 -14.61
CA ASN A 6 2.15 6.20 -15.51
C ASN A 6 1.72 5.21 -16.59
N ASP A 7 2.23 3.97 -16.58
CA ASP A 7 1.80 2.94 -17.54
C ASP A 7 0.51 2.27 -17.03
N PRO A 8 -0.66 2.54 -17.65
CA PRO A 8 -1.94 2.01 -17.18
C PRO A 8 -2.02 0.48 -17.28
N MET A 9 -1.21 -0.16 -18.13
CA MET A 9 -1.21 -1.61 -18.32
C MET A 9 -0.37 -2.36 -17.27
N ARG A 10 0.39 -1.64 -16.44
CA ARG A 10 1.29 -2.22 -15.41
C ARG A 10 1.00 -1.72 -13.99
N LEU A 11 -0.14 -1.05 -13.83
CA LEU A 11 -0.58 -0.46 -12.59
C LEU A 11 -1.31 -1.49 -11.71
N VAL A 12 -2.42 -2.02 -12.22
CA VAL A 12 -3.24 -3.03 -11.53
C VAL A 12 -2.88 -4.41 -12.05
N LEU A 13 -3.01 -5.41 -11.19
CA LEU A 13 -2.77 -6.78 -11.60
C LEU A 13 -3.86 -7.17 -12.62
N PRO A 14 -3.52 -7.73 -13.79
CA PRO A 14 -4.55 -8.18 -14.72
C PRO A 14 -5.41 -9.26 -14.05
N PRO A 15 -6.72 -9.35 -14.36
CA PRO A 15 -7.61 -10.32 -13.72
C PRO A 15 -7.13 -11.76 -13.76
N ILE A 16 -6.31 -12.14 -14.75
CA ILE A 16 -5.70 -13.48 -14.82
C ILE A 16 -4.61 -13.71 -13.77
N GLY A 17 -3.87 -12.67 -13.39
CA GLY A 17 -2.75 -12.76 -12.45
C GLY A 17 -3.17 -12.89 -10.99
N ILE A 18 -4.40 -12.48 -10.64
CA ILE A 18 -4.91 -12.58 -9.26
C ILE A 18 -5.43 -13.99 -8.93
N TRP A 19 -5.78 -14.82 -9.92
CA TRP A 19 -6.35 -16.16 -9.69
C TRP A 19 -5.49 -17.08 -8.83
N PRO A 20 -4.15 -17.22 -9.03
CA PRO A 20 -3.33 -18.05 -8.15
C PRO A 20 -3.37 -17.58 -6.70
N VAL A 21 -3.36 -16.27 -6.46
CA VAL A 21 -3.47 -15.68 -5.12
C VAL A 21 -4.84 -15.96 -4.53
N ALA A 22 -5.91 -15.78 -5.31
CA ALA A 22 -7.28 -16.04 -4.89
C ALA A 22 -7.50 -17.52 -4.52
N VAL A 23 -6.89 -18.45 -5.25
CA VAL A 23 -6.94 -19.89 -4.93
C VAL A 23 -6.25 -20.17 -3.60
N VAL A 24 -5.04 -19.63 -3.39
CA VAL A 24 -4.31 -19.82 -2.13
C VAL A 24 -5.06 -19.22 -0.95
N VAL A 25 -5.50 -17.97 -1.05
CA VAL A 25 -6.28 -17.29 0.00
C VAL A 25 -7.60 -18.02 0.25
N GLY A 26 -8.29 -18.44 -0.82
CA GLY A 26 -9.53 -19.20 -0.73
C GLY A 26 -9.35 -20.54 -0.02
N ALA A 27 -8.27 -21.27 -0.32
CA ALA A 27 -7.95 -22.53 0.35
C ALA A 27 -7.63 -22.33 1.84
N VAL A 28 -6.86 -21.28 2.18
CA VAL A 28 -6.56 -20.92 3.58
C VAL A 28 -7.83 -20.55 4.33
N TYR A 29 -8.68 -19.70 3.75
CA TYR A 29 -9.96 -19.34 4.36
C TYR A 29 -10.87 -20.54 4.49
N TRP A 30 -10.98 -21.37 3.45
CA TRP A 30 -11.82 -22.56 3.49
C TRP A 30 -11.40 -23.47 4.66
N ALA A 31 -10.11 -23.79 4.76
CA ALA A 31 -9.58 -24.56 5.88
C ALA A 31 -9.86 -23.89 7.24
N ALA A 32 -9.55 -22.59 7.38
CA ALA A 32 -9.74 -21.86 8.63
C ALA A 32 -11.21 -21.85 9.08
N PHE A 33 -12.15 -21.62 8.17
CA PHE A 33 -13.58 -21.53 8.50
C PHE A 33 -14.21 -22.91 8.71
N THR A 34 -13.80 -23.93 7.95
CA THR A 34 -14.26 -25.32 8.14
C THR A 34 -13.85 -25.86 9.52
N TYR A 35 -12.61 -25.64 9.94
CA TYR A 35 -12.10 -26.21 11.21
C TYR A 35 -12.38 -25.35 12.45
N SER A 36 -12.87 -24.12 12.30
CA SER A 36 -13.18 -23.23 13.44
C SER A 36 -14.65 -23.26 13.88
N GLY A 37 -15.52 -24.02 13.20
CA GLY A 37 -16.96 -24.04 13.48
C GLY A 37 -17.73 -22.85 12.89
N PHE A 38 -17.06 -21.98 12.13
CA PHE A 38 -17.65 -20.80 11.48
C PHE A 38 -17.92 -21.01 9.98
N GLY A 39 -18.04 -22.25 9.51
CA GLY A 39 -18.10 -22.59 8.08
C GLY A 39 -19.10 -21.75 7.26
N ASP A 40 -20.26 -21.42 7.82
CA ASP A 40 -21.31 -20.63 7.16
C ASP A 40 -20.87 -19.21 6.76
N TYR A 41 -19.85 -18.66 7.41
CA TYR A 41 -19.33 -17.32 7.13
C TYR A 41 -18.30 -17.28 6.01
N PHE A 42 -17.84 -18.44 5.52
CA PHE A 42 -16.79 -18.53 4.51
C PHE A 42 -17.09 -17.66 3.28
N TRP A 43 -18.28 -17.82 2.68
CA TRP A 43 -18.64 -17.10 1.45
C TRP A 43 -18.75 -15.59 1.66
N VAL A 44 -19.23 -15.15 2.82
CA VAL A 44 -19.36 -13.73 3.16
C VAL A 44 -17.98 -13.11 3.31
N VAL A 45 -17.07 -13.77 4.03
CA VAL A 45 -15.71 -13.25 4.27
C VAL A 45 -14.88 -13.30 3.00
N PHE A 46 -14.95 -14.39 2.24
CA PHE A 46 -14.22 -14.53 0.97
C PHE A 46 -14.74 -13.54 -0.08
N GLY A 47 -16.06 -13.43 -0.24
CA GLY A 47 -16.68 -12.44 -1.13
C GLY A 47 -16.37 -11.00 -0.72
N GLY A 48 -16.42 -10.69 0.57
CA GLY A 48 -16.04 -9.38 1.11
C GLY A 48 -14.55 -9.06 0.87
N THR A 49 -13.68 -10.05 0.99
CA THR A 49 -12.24 -9.90 0.69
C THR A 49 -12.02 -9.62 -0.80
N ALA A 50 -12.69 -10.34 -1.69
CA ALA A 50 -12.62 -10.11 -3.13
C ALA A 50 -13.14 -8.71 -3.51
N LEU A 51 -14.27 -8.29 -2.92
CA LEU A 51 -14.80 -6.93 -3.12
C LEU A 51 -13.83 -5.86 -2.60
N GLY A 52 -13.22 -6.09 -1.44
CA GLY A 52 -12.20 -5.20 -0.88
C GLY A 52 -10.97 -5.08 -1.78
N TYR A 53 -10.53 -6.18 -2.40
CA TYR A 53 -9.45 -6.16 -3.38
C TYR A 53 -9.82 -5.33 -4.62
N ILE A 54 -11.02 -5.50 -5.18
CA ILE A 54 -11.48 -4.70 -6.33
C ILE A 54 -11.52 -3.20 -5.96
N ALA A 55 -12.02 -2.87 -4.77
CA ALA A 55 -12.05 -1.49 -4.27
C ALA A 55 -10.63 -0.92 -4.10
N TYR A 56 -9.68 -1.74 -3.62
CA TYR A 56 -8.27 -1.37 -3.52
C TYR A 56 -7.66 -1.05 -4.89
N ASP A 57 -7.84 -1.93 -5.89
CA ASP A 57 -7.33 -1.72 -7.26
C ASP A 57 -7.93 -0.44 -7.89
N TRP A 58 -9.23 -0.22 -7.71
CA TRP A 58 -9.89 0.99 -8.18
C TRP A 58 -9.32 2.25 -7.52
N LEU A 59 -9.06 2.21 -6.22
CA LEU A 59 -8.52 3.35 -5.50
C LEU A 59 -7.06 3.59 -5.86
N HIS A 60 -6.27 2.54 -6.09
CA HIS A 60 -4.91 2.66 -6.61
C HIS A 60 -4.89 3.29 -8.01
N TYR A 61 -5.79 2.85 -8.88
CA TYR A 61 -6.00 3.50 -10.17
C TYR A 61 -6.39 4.97 -10.02
N TYR A 62 -7.31 5.26 -9.09
CA TYR A 62 -7.77 6.60 -8.78
C TYR A 62 -6.63 7.54 -8.34
N THR A 63 -5.74 7.09 -7.46
CA THR A 63 -4.61 7.91 -6.97
C THR A 63 -3.60 8.25 -8.07
N HIS A 64 -3.41 7.36 -9.06
CA HIS A 64 -2.55 7.61 -10.21
C HIS A 64 -3.20 8.50 -11.27
N HIS A 65 -4.45 8.25 -11.63
CA HIS A 65 -5.03 8.78 -12.87
C HIS A 65 -5.99 9.97 -12.67
N PHE A 66 -6.49 10.20 -11.44
CA PHE A 66 -7.44 11.28 -11.17
C PHE A 66 -6.80 12.37 -10.33
N ASN A 67 -7.35 13.60 -10.39
CA ASN A 67 -6.84 14.74 -9.62
C ASN A 67 -7.89 15.29 -8.62
N PRO A 68 -8.13 14.60 -7.50
CA PRO A 68 -9.02 15.07 -6.45
C PRO A 68 -8.66 16.48 -5.96
N LYS A 69 -9.66 17.37 -5.93
CA LYS A 69 -9.46 18.78 -5.53
C LYS A 69 -9.47 18.99 -4.01
N GLY A 70 -9.99 18.05 -3.23
CA GLY A 70 -10.07 18.15 -1.77
C GLY A 70 -10.40 16.84 -1.07
N GLY A 71 -10.48 16.89 0.25
CA GLY A 71 -10.92 15.78 1.10
C GLY A 71 -9.97 14.58 1.14
N PRO A 72 -10.47 13.41 1.60
CA PRO A 72 -9.67 12.19 1.77
C PRO A 72 -9.00 11.71 0.48
N GLY A 73 -9.66 11.85 -0.68
CA GLY A 73 -9.07 11.46 -1.97
C GLY A 73 -7.81 12.25 -2.32
N LYS A 74 -7.78 13.57 -2.04
CA LYS A 74 -6.59 14.40 -2.26
C LYS A 74 -5.46 13.99 -1.32
N TRP A 75 -5.80 13.70 -0.06
CA TRP A 75 -4.83 13.22 0.93
C TRP A 75 -4.24 11.88 0.51
N LEU A 76 -5.07 10.90 0.15
CA LEU A 76 -4.63 9.56 -0.28
C LEU A 76 -3.76 9.61 -1.54
N LYS A 77 -4.15 10.42 -2.53
CA LYS A 77 -3.31 10.65 -3.71
C LYS A 77 -1.95 11.20 -3.31
N ARG A 78 -1.90 12.25 -2.47
CA ARG A 78 -0.61 12.83 -2.05
C ARG A 78 0.23 11.81 -1.26
N TYR A 79 -0.39 11.04 -0.37
CA TYR A 79 0.26 10.01 0.42
C TYR A 79 0.91 8.94 -0.47
N HIS A 80 0.14 8.41 -1.43
CA HIS A 80 0.59 7.39 -2.38
C HIS A 80 1.65 7.91 -3.37
N MET A 81 1.54 9.15 -3.83
CA MET A 81 2.56 9.74 -4.71
C MET A 81 3.88 9.95 -3.96
N LEU A 82 3.84 10.31 -2.68
CA LEU A 82 5.06 10.43 -1.88
C LEU A 82 5.75 9.07 -1.66
N HIS A 83 5.01 7.97 -1.56
CA HIS A 83 5.57 6.62 -1.58
C HIS A 83 6.42 6.38 -2.85
N HIS A 84 5.90 6.74 -4.03
CA HIS A 84 6.64 6.57 -5.28
C HIS A 84 7.87 7.49 -5.42
N PHE A 85 7.77 8.75 -5.00
CA PHE A 85 8.77 9.78 -5.37
C PHE A 85 9.70 10.24 -4.25
N ASP A 86 9.29 10.13 -2.99
CA ASP A 86 10.06 10.62 -1.83
C ASP A 86 10.51 9.48 -0.91
N SER A 87 9.59 8.61 -0.50
CA SER A 87 9.79 7.66 0.59
C SER A 87 9.37 6.22 0.19
N PRO A 88 10.13 5.51 -0.66
CA PRO A 88 9.74 4.17 -1.15
C PRO A 88 9.58 3.10 -0.07
N HIS A 89 10.23 3.31 1.09
CA HIS A 89 10.19 2.40 2.24
C HIS A 89 9.18 2.80 3.32
N HIS A 90 8.34 3.80 3.05
CA HIS A 90 7.28 4.27 3.94
C HIS A 90 6.00 4.47 3.13
N ARG A 91 4.86 4.71 3.81
CA ARG A 91 3.59 5.08 3.17
C ARG A 91 3.04 4.00 2.21
N PHE A 92 3.07 2.74 2.63
CA PHE A 92 2.60 1.61 1.81
C PHE A 92 1.07 1.60 1.65
N GLY A 93 0.33 2.25 2.55
CA GLY A 93 -1.12 2.30 2.54
C GLY A 93 -1.71 3.07 1.36
N ILE A 94 -2.43 2.37 0.47
CA ILE A 94 -3.15 3.00 -0.65
C ILE A 94 -4.57 3.41 -0.26
N THR A 95 -5.26 2.58 0.54
CA THR A 95 -6.64 2.83 1.01
C THR A 95 -6.70 3.64 2.30
N SER A 96 -5.73 3.44 3.19
CA SER A 96 -5.58 4.18 4.43
C SER A 96 -4.17 3.96 4.99
N PRO A 97 -3.67 4.84 5.89
CA PRO A 97 -2.41 4.64 6.58
C PRO A 97 -2.50 3.68 7.77
N LEU A 98 -3.64 3.00 7.99
CA LEU A 98 -3.87 2.19 9.19
C LEU A 98 -2.75 1.17 9.42
N TRP A 99 -2.42 0.40 8.39
CA TRP A 99 -1.36 -0.59 8.50
C TRP A 99 0.03 0.02 8.57
N ASP A 100 0.23 1.21 7.99
CA ASP A 100 1.49 1.94 8.17
C ASP A 100 1.70 2.36 9.64
N LEU A 101 0.62 2.70 10.35
CA LEU A 101 0.69 3.00 11.79
C LEU A 101 0.99 1.73 12.59
N VAL A 102 0.34 0.61 12.26
CA VAL A 102 0.55 -0.68 12.94
C VAL A 102 1.99 -1.19 12.78
N PHE A 103 2.56 -1.05 11.59
CA PHE A 103 3.90 -1.57 11.26
C PHE A 103 5.02 -0.51 11.36
N GLY A 104 4.71 0.71 11.79
CA GLY A 104 5.71 1.76 11.99
C GLY A 104 6.29 2.35 10.69
N THR A 105 5.58 2.24 9.58
CA THR A 105 5.96 2.76 8.25
C THR A 105 5.20 4.04 7.89
N TYR A 106 4.46 4.60 8.85
CA TYR A 106 3.71 5.85 8.68
C TYR A 106 4.64 7.06 8.66
N MET A 107 4.41 7.96 7.70
CA MET A 107 5.10 9.24 7.64
C MET A 107 4.12 10.36 7.22
N PRO A 108 3.96 11.43 8.04
CA PRO A 108 3.16 12.60 7.72
C PRO A 108 3.52 13.21 6.36
N LEU A 109 2.57 13.82 5.64
CA LEU A 109 2.75 14.34 4.27
C LEU A 109 3.78 15.49 4.16
N GLU A 110 4.12 16.09 5.29
CA GLU A 110 4.99 17.25 5.45
C GLU A 110 6.45 16.83 5.61
N GLN A 111 6.68 15.58 5.99
CA GLN A 111 8.01 15.02 6.17
C GLN A 111 8.55 14.46 4.84
N SER A 112 9.84 14.65 4.59
CA SER A 112 10.52 14.10 3.42
C SER A 112 11.62 13.16 3.88
N TRP A 113 11.52 11.89 3.48
CA TRP A 113 12.54 10.87 3.82
C TRP A 113 13.92 11.30 3.32
N ARG A 114 13.99 11.74 2.05
CA ARG A 114 15.24 12.20 1.43
C ARG A 114 15.86 13.37 2.18
N LYS A 115 15.06 14.25 2.77
CA LYS A 115 15.57 15.37 3.57
C LYS A 115 16.16 14.87 4.88
N MET A 116 15.45 14.00 5.59
CA MET A 116 15.93 13.41 6.85
C MET A 116 17.21 12.61 6.68
N GLU A 117 17.31 11.83 5.60
CA GLU A 117 18.50 11.04 5.28
C GLU A 117 19.72 11.94 5.03
N ARG A 118 19.57 13.00 4.22
CA ARG A 118 20.64 14.00 4.02
C ARG A 118 21.06 14.72 5.30
N GLU A 119 20.11 15.00 6.20
CA GLU A 119 20.41 15.64 7.48
C GLU A 119 21.17 14.70 8.41
N ARG A 120 20.81 13.40 8.41
CA ARG A 120 21.52 12.35 9.14
C ARG A 120 22.96 12.17 8.62
N GLU A 121 23.15 12.07 7.31
CA GLU A 121 24.49 11.95 6.71
C GLU A 121 25.41 13.12 7.08
N LYS A 122 24.86 14.35 7.13
CA LYS A 122 25.62 15.54 7.55
C LYS A 122 25.96 15.54 9.03
N ALA A 123 25.10 14.98 9.88
CA ALA A 123 25.35 14.86 11.31
C ALA A 123 26.37 13.75 11.62
N ASP A 124 26.36 12.67 10.82
CA ASP A 124 27.22 11.51 11.00
C ASP A 124 28.60 11.64 10.30
N GLY A 125 28.78 12.59 9.37
CA GLY A 125 30.07 12.88 8.72
C GLY A 125 30.80 14.11 9.29
N PRO A 126 32.11 14.28 9.02
CA PRO A 126 33.24 13.54 9.57
C PRO A 126 33.53 13.94 11.04
N ALA A 127 32.80 13.37 12.00
CA ALA A 127 33.23 13.33 13.39
C ALA A 127 34.04 12.04 13.71
N ALA A 128 34.06 11.08 12.79
CA ALA A 128 34.70 9.77 12.96
C ALA A 128 36.17 9.69 12.49
N GLU A 129 36.71 10.72 11.83
CA GLU A 129 38.11 10.74 11.36
C GLU A 129 39.06 11.51 12.30
N ALA A 130 38.57 11.99 13.45
CA ALA A 130 39.35 12.81 14.38
C ALA A 130 39.57 12.17 15.78
N SER A 131 39.47 10.83 15.90
CA SER A 131 39.79 10.10 17.14
C SER A 131 40.90 9.08 16.95
#